data_AF-A0A7W7GTL0-F1
#
_entry.id   AF-A0A7W7GTL0-F1
#
_cell.length_a   1.000
_cell.length_b   1.000
_cell.length_c   1.000
_cell.angle_alpha   90.00
_cell.angle_beta   90.00
_cell.angle_gamma   90.00
#
_symmetry.space_group_name_H-M   'P 1'
#
loop_
_entity.id
_entity.type
_entity.pdbx_description
1 polymer ?
#
loop_
_entity_poly.entity_id
_entity_poly.type
_entity_poly.pdbx_seq_one_letter_code
_entity_poly.pdbx_strand_id
1 'polypeptide(L)'
;MAAFFAVILLVIVLIHLYLYKRLVQDPLRPGRARRVGTVITAVLILLVPATLIGVRSGHVKWLAWPGYLWIALMFYLLVTLLVLEIPRLIVRLTWVRRGRTEKGSEAKPARREPADAGARSAAGAPAATSDEAPAEKTPTLASAAANAGPLAEIRPVTETSTPGPGSAAGPGSAAGPASAAGPASAAGPASAAGPASAAGPASAAGPASAAGPASAAGPASAAGPASAAGPASAAGPASAAGTEDTTGAGGARAQGAREGSPDAGGADGSDGGTGSSGEAGTAGGQDGGGMDRRLVLARGAAIFAGLTAASVTGYGIRTATGAPRIDRVRIPIAQLPRSMEGTRLAVVSDIHLGPLTGIGHTERITRVINSVNADLVCVVGDLVDGSVAELGRLAEPLRGIESRHGAYFVTGNHEYYSGYQEWIDEVAELGMRPLRNERVEIDGLDLAGVNDLGGEEHGDPADFGKALGDRDTGRPVVLMAHQPLAAKQAAPYGVDLQVSGHTHGGQMAPFNFLVKVQQPVVSGFGRVDGVPVYVTNGAGFWGPPVRVGAPPQVTVVELRVA
;
A
#
# COMPACT_ATOMS: atom_id res chain seq x y z
N MET A 1 7.29 21.90 -2.57
CA MET A 1 6.05 21.43 -1.91
C MET A 1 4.75 21.86 -2.59
N ALA A 2 4.46 23.15 -2.80
CA ALA A 2 3.16 23.58 -3.35
C ALA A 2 2.78 22.96 -4.72
N ALA A 3 3.73 22.88 -5.66
CA ALA A 3 3.51 22.28 -6.98
C ALA A 3 3.13 20.79 -6.91
N PHE A 4 3.74 20.04 -5.99
CA PHE A 4 3.45 18.61 -5.79
C PHE A 4 2.02 18.39 -5.29
N PHE A 5 1.57 19.17 -4.30
CA PHE A 5 0.20 19.12 -3.81
C PHE A 5 -0.82 19.52 -4.88
N ALA A 6 -0.51 20.52 -5.71
CA ALA A 6 -1.37 20.92 -6.82
C ALA A 6 -1.54 19.78 -7.85
N VAL A 7 -0.47 19.06 -8.17
CA VAL A 7 -0.52 17.89 -9.07
C VAL A 7 -1.36 16.77 -8.47
N ILE A 8 -1.17 16.44 -7.19
CA ILE A 8 -1.98 15.41 -6.51
C ILE A 8 -3.46 15.77 -6.53
N LEU A 9 -3.79 17.03 -6.19
CA LEU A 9 -5.17 17.49 -6.18
C LEU A 9 -5.80 17.42 -7.57
N LEU A 10 -5.05 17.82 -8.61
CA LEU A 10 -5.49 17.70 -10.00
C LEU A 10 -5.79 16.25 -10.37
N VAL A 11 -4.88 15.32 -10.04
CA VAL A 11 -5.08 13.88 -10.31
C VAL A 11 -6.33 13.37 -9.59
N ILE A 12 -6.51 13.71 -8.32
CA ILE A 12 -7.71 13.33 -7.54
C ILE A 12 -8.97 13.84 -8.23
N VAL A 13 -9.02 15.11 -8.63
CA VAL A 13 -10.17 15.69 -9.32
C VAL A 13 -10.43 14.97 -10.65
N LEU A 14 -9.41 14.71 -11.46
CA LEU A 14 -9.54 14.00 -12.73
C LEU A 14 -10.10 12.58 -12.56
N ILE A 15 -9.64 11.84 -11.55
CA ILE A 15 -10.18 10.52 -11.21
C ILE A 15 -11.66 10.63 -10.85
N HIS A 16 -12.04 11.58 -10.00
CA HIS A 16 -13.45 11.76 -9.61
C HIS A 16 -14.33 12.15 -10.80
N LEU A 17 -13.86 13.00 -11.71
CA LEU A 17 -14.58 13.35 -12.93
C LEU A 17 -14.76 12.12 -13.84
N TYR A 18 -13.74 11.27 -13.95
CA TYR A 18 -13.83 10.00 -14.68
C TYR A 18 -14.84 9.05 -14.03
N LEU A 19 -14.78 8.87 -12.70
CA LEU A 19 -15.73 8.04 -11.96
C LEU A 19 -17.17 8.59 -12.08
N TYR A 20 -17.36 9.90 -11.99
CA TYR A 20 -18.66 10.54 -12.19
C TYR A 20 -19.22 10.26 -13.58
N LYS A 21 -18.40 10.37 -14.62
CA LYS A 21 -18.80 10.02 -15.98
C LYS A 21 -19.29 8.56 -16.05
N ARG A 22 -18.49 7.62 -15.54
CA ARG A 22 -18.74 6.18 -15.70
C ARG A 22 -19.78 5.59 -14.75
N LEU A 23 -19.93 6.13 -13.56
CA LEU A 23 -20.79 5.60 -12.51
C LEU A 23 -22.09 6.42 -12.34
N VAL A 24 -22.13 7.66 -12.83
CA VAL A 24 -23.29 8.56 -12.67
C VAL A 24 -23.84 9.04 -14.00
N GLN A 25 -23.02 9.63 -14.88
CA GLN A 25 -23.53 10.22 -16.14
C GLN A 25 -23.96 9.17 -17.17
N ASP A 26 -23.14 8.14 -17.39
CA ASP A 26 -23.39 7.09 -18.39
C ASP A 26 -24.55 6.14 -17.98
N PRO A 27 -24.65 5.64 -16.72
CA PRO A 27 -25.69 4.67 -16.35
C PRO A 27 -27.02 5.27 -15.86
N LEU A 28 -27.08 6.56 -15.52
CA LEU A 28 -28.28 7.21 -14.99
C LEU A 28 -28.89 8.21 -15.99
N ARG A 29 -30.20 8.09 -16.22
CA ARG A 29 -30.97 9.09 -16.98
C ARG A 29 -31.04 10.41 -16.20
N PRO A 30 -31.18 11.57 -16.88
CA PRO A 30 -31.44 12.85 -16.21
C PRO A 30 -32.63 12.73 -15.25
N GLY A 31 -32.45 13.15 -13.99
CA GLY A 31 -33.45 12.95 -12.95
C GLY A 31 -32.91 13.12 -11.54
N ARG A 32 -33.68 12.69 -10.54
CA ARG A 32 -33.29 12.80 -9.12
C ARG A 32 -32.04 11.97 -8.81
N ALA A 33 -31.97 10.72 -9.29
CA ALA A 33 -30.82 9.84 -9.06
C ALA A 33 -29.50 10.45 -9.59
N ARG A 34 -29.52 11.04 -10.79
CA ARG A 34 -28.33 11.70 -11.36
C ARG A 34 -27.91 12.92 -10.52
N ARG A 35 -28.86 13.74 -10.07
CA ARG A 35 -28.59 14.89 -9.18
C ARG A 35 -27.96 14.44 -7.86
N VAL A 36 -28.51 13.40 -7.23
CA VAL A 36 -27.94 12.82 -6.01
C VAL A 36 -26.52 12.32 -6.25
N GLY A 37 -26.28 11.59 -7.35
CA GLY A 37 -24.93 11.13 -7.70
C GLY A 37 -23.93 12.27 -7.96
N THR A 38 -24.39 13.40 -8.53
CA THR A 38 -23.57 14.61 -8.68
C THR A 38 -23.17 15.20 -7.32
N VAL A 39 -24.13 15.34 -6.40
CA VAL A 39 -23.86 15.86 -5.05
C VAL A 39 -22.91 14.94 -4.28
N ILE A 40 -23.16 13.62 -4.30
CA ILE A 40 -22.27 12.63 -3.68
C ILE A 40 -20.85 12.75 -4.22
N THR A 41 -20.70 12.83 -5.54
CA THR A 41 -19.37 13.00 -6.17
C THR A 41 -18.68 14.27 -5.68
N ALA A 42 -19.40 15.41 -5.63
CA ALA A 42 -18.84 16.67 -5.15
C ALA A 42 -18.38 16.58 -3.68
N VAL A 43 -19.16 15.92 -2.82
CA VAL A 43 -18.77 15.66 -1.43
C VAL A 43 -17.52 14.79 -1.35
N LEU A 44 -17.44 13.72 -2.14
CA LEU A 44 -16.30 12.80 -2.15
C LEU A 44 -15.01 13.45 -2.67
N ILE A 45 -15.12 14.38 -3.63
CA ILE A 45 -13.98 15.22 -4.08
C ILE A 45 -13.41 16.04 -2.92
N LEU A 46 -14.27 16.60 -2.08
CA LEU A 46 -13.85 17.41 -0.93
C LEU A 46 -13.37 16.55 0.25
N LEU A 47 -13.90 15.34 0.38
CA LEU A 47 -13.56 14.42 1.47
C LEU A 47 -12.08 14.06 1.47
N VAL A 48 -11.48 13.78 0.31
CA VAL A 48 -10.06 13.39 0.22
C VAL A 48 -9.11 14.46 0.77
N PRO A 49 -9.09 15.72 0.26
CA PRO A 49 -8.22 16.76 0.80
C PRO A 49 -8.55 17.10 2.26
N ALA A 50 -9.84 17.11 2.65
CA ALA A 50 -10.22 17.31 4.05
C ALA A 50 -9.63 16.23 4.97
N THR A 51 -9.57 14.98 4.50
CA THR A 51 -8.96 13.86 5.22
C THR A 51 -7.45 14.05 5.35
N LEU A 52 -6.75 14.37 4.26
CA LEU A 52 -5.31 14.57 4.27
C LEU A 52 -4.89 15.74 5.19
N ILE A 53 -5.64 16.84 5.17
CA ILE A 53 -5.42 17.99 6.07
C ILE A 53 -5.80 17.64 7.51
N GLY A 54 -6.91 16.95 7.72
CA GLY A 54 -7.42 16.57 9.04
C GLY A 54 -6.48 15.63 9.78
N VAL A 55 -5.90 14.66 9.09
CA VAL A 55 -4.89 13.74 9.66
C VAL A 55 -3.62 14.49 10.01
N ARG A 56 -3.11 15.35 9.10
CA ARG A 56 -1.87 16.10 9.34
C ARG A 56 -1.98 17.14 10.45
N SER A 57 -3.15 17.76 10.60
CA SER A 57 -3.38 18.79 11.62
C SER A 57 -3.82 18.24 12.97
N GLY A 58 -4.18 16.96 13.07
CA GLY A 58 -4.66 16.32 14.30
C GLY A 58 -6.08 16.70 14.74
N HIS A 59 -6.74 17.66 14.08
CA HIS A 59 -8.03 18.22 14.55
C HIS A 59 -9.27 17.42 14.13
N VAL A 60 -9.18 16.56 13.10
CA VAL A 60 -10.36 15.89 12.50
C VAL A 60 -10.11 14.40 12.27
N LYS A 61 -9.57 13.71 13.27
CA LYS A 61 -9.18 12.29 13.18
C LYS A 61 -10.34 11.34 12.86
N TRP A 62 -11.57 11.67 13.24
CA TRP A 62 -12.76 10.87 12.92
C TRP A 62 -13.05 10.80 11.41
N LEU A 63 -12.57 11.79 10.63
CA LEU A 63 -12.72 11.80 9.17
C LEU A 63 -11.70 10.88 8.47
N ALA A 64 -10.66 10.44 9.18
CA ALA A 64 -9.64 9.54 8.64
C ALA A 64 -10.25 8.26 8.07
N TRP A 65 -11.10 7.57 8.84
CA TRP A 65 -11.76 6.33 8.40
C TRP A 65 -12.56 6.48 7.09
N PRO A 66 -13.57 7.37 6.99
CA PRO A 66 -14.35 7.49 5.76
C PRO A 66 -13.52 7.98 4.58
N GLY A 67 -12.58 8.90 4.81
CA GLY A 67 -11.72 9.42 3.75
C GLY A 67 -10.75 8.39 3.19
N TYR A 68 -10.05 7.67 4.06
CA TYR A 68 -9.13 6.62 3.65
C TYR A 68 -9.83 5.42 3.03
N LEU A 69 -11.00 5.04 3.54
CA LEU A 69 -11.84 4.02 2.91
C LEU A 69 -12.25 4.45 1.50
N TRP A 70 -12.64 5.71 1.33
CA TRP A 70 -12.97 6.25 0.01
C TRP A 70 -11.76 6.27 -0.93
N ILE A 71 -10.57 6.66 -0.47
CA ILE A 71 -9.34 6.63 -1.29
C ILE A 71 -9.09 5.22 -1.83
N ALA A 72 -9.19 4.19 -0.98
CA ALA A 72 -9.01 2.81 -1.43
C ALA A 72 -10.12 2.35 -2.40
N LEU A 73 -11.37 2.67 -2.10
CA LEU A 73 -12.50 2.31 -2.97
C LEU A 73 -12.40 3.01 -4.34
N MET A 74 -12.07 4.30 -4.34
CA MET A 74 -11.83 5.12 -5.53
C MET A 74 -10.72 4.51 -6.39
N PHE A 75 -9.62 4.08 -5.77
CA PHE A 75 -8.52 3.42 -6.46
C PHE A 75 -8.97 2.12 -7.16
N TYR A 76 -9.68 1.23 -6.47
CA TYR A 76 -10.15 -0.01 -7.08
C TYR A 76 -11.28 0.18 -8.09
N LEU A 77 -12.13 1.19 -7.92
CA LEU A 77 -13.09 1.61 -8.94
C LEU A 77 -12.36 2.05 -10.22
N LEU A 78 -11.33 2.89 -10.08
CA LEU A 78 -10.52 3.35 -11.21
C LEU A 78 -9.87 2.17 -11.93
N VAL A 79 -9.14 1.31 -11.20
CA VAL A 79 -8.46 0.14 -11.79
C VAL A 79 -9.44 -0.77 -12.50
N THR A 80 -10.56 -1.11 -11.86
CA THR A 80 -11.57 -2.00 -12.46
C THR A 80 -12.18 -1.39 -13.71
N LEU A 81 -12.54 -0.11 -13.69
CA LEU A 81 -13.10 0.57 -14.85
C LEU A 81 -12.08 0.68 -15.99
N LEU A 82 -10.81 0.97 -15.71
CA LEU A 82 -9.75 1.00 -16.72
C LEU A 82 -9.58 -0.37 -17.41
N VAL A 83 -9.63 -1.47 -16.64
CA VAL A 83 -9.61 -2.83 -17.22
C VAL A 83 -10.83 -3.05 -18.12
N LEU A 84 -12.02 -2.61 -17.71
CA LEU A 84 -13.24 -2.69 -18.53
C LEU A 84 -13.21 -1.79 -19.77
N GLU A 85 -12.34 -0.78 -19.84
CA GLU A 85 -12.16 0.02 -21.06
C GLU A 85 -11.44 -0.77 -22.17
N ILE A 86 -10.63 -1.78 -21.84
CA ILE A 86 -9.87 -2.55 -22.84
C ILE A 86 -10.82 -3.28 -23.83
N PRO A 87 -11.80 -4.09 -23.37
CA PRO A 87 -12.79 -4.68 -24.28
C PRO A 87 -13.58 -3.63 -25.06
N ARG A 88 -13.95 -2.51 -24.43
CA ARG A 88 -14.69 -1.41 -25.09
C ARG A 88 -13.88 -0.79 -26.23
N LEU A 89 -12.58 -0.59 -26.01
CA LEU A 89 -11.67 -0.07 -27.02
C LEU A 89 -11.50 -1.06 -28.17
N ILE A 90 -11.35 -2.36 -27.88
CA ILE A 90 -11.25 -3.42 -28.90
C ILE A 90 -12.52 -3.47 -29.76
N VAL A 91 -13.71 -3.45 -29.14
CA VAL A 91 -14.99 -3.43 -29.87
C VAL A 91 -15.09 -2.19 -30.74
N ARG A 92 -14.72 -1.01 -30.21
CA ARG A 92 -14.74 0.24 -30.98
C ARG A 92 -13.80 0.20 -32.19
N LEU A 93 -12.57 -0.30 -32.01
CA LEU A 93 -11.58 -0.38 -33.08
C LEU A 93 -11.97 -1.42 -34.15
N THR A 94 -12.52 -2.57 -33.75
CA THR A 94 -12.99 -3.61 -34.68
C THR A 94 -14.23 -3.18 -35.46
N TRP A 95 -15.16 -2.43 -34.84
CA TRP A 95 -16.29 -1.81 -35.53
C TRP A 95 -15.87 -0.75 -36.54
N VAL A 96 -14.93 0.14 -36.18
CA VAL A 96 -14.40 1.15 -37.10
C VAL A 96 -13.68 0.51 -38.29
N ARG A 97 -13.00 -0.63 -38.08
CA ARG A 97 -12.40 -1.40 -39.18
C ARG A 97 -13.46 -2.01 -40.10
N ARG A 98 -14.51 -2.63 -39.56
CA ARG A 98 -15.61 -3.23 -40.34
C ARG A 98 -16.37 -2.19 -41.18
N GLY A 99 -16.70 -1.03 -40.61
CA GLY A 99 -17.37 0.04 -41.35
C GLY A 99 -16.50 0.70 -42.44
N ARG A 100 -15.16 0.61 -42.33
CA ARG A 100 -14.22 1.04 -43.39
C ARG A 100 -14.13 0.03 -44.53
N THR A 101 -14.17 -1.27 -44.24
CA THR A 101 -14.22 -2.31 -45.29
C THR A 101 -15.54 -2.30 -46.05
N GLU A 102 -16.67 -2.02 -45.39
CA GLU A 102 -17.97 -1.89 -46.06
C GLU A 102 -18.03 -0.63 -46.96
N LYS A 103 -17.57 0.53 -46.47
CA LYS A 103 -17.48 1.76 -47.30
C LYS A 103 -16.45 1.68 -48.43
N GLY A 104 -15.40 0.88 -48.29
CA GLY A 104 -14.42 0.64 -49.36
C GLY A 104 -14.95 -0.24 -50.49
N SER A 105 -16.03 -1.00 -50.25
CA SER A 105 -16.66 -1.87 -51.25
C SER A 105 -17.75 -1.19 -52.08
N GLU A 106 -18.28 -0.04 -51.65
CA GLU A 106 -19.35 0.70 -52.35
C GLU A 106 -18.84 1.72 -53.40
N ALA A 107 -17.53 1.97 -53.49
CA ALA A 107 -16.96 2.89 -54.47
C ALA A 107 -16.43 2.15 -55.71
N LYS A 108 -17.33 1.62 -56.54
CA LYS A 108 -17.02 1.22 -57.94
C LYS A 108 -18.03 1.90 -58.88
N PRO A 109 -17.62 2.86 -59.74
CA PRO A 109 -18.56 3.51 -60.65
C PRO A 109 -18.97 2.53 -61.76
N ALA A 110 -20.26 2.49 -62.05
CA ALA A 110 -20.85 1.69 -63.11
C ALA A 110 -20.25 2.05 -64.48
N ARG A 111 -19.62 1.08 -65.13
CA ARG A 111 -19.19 1.17 -66.52
C ARG A 111 -20.39 0.87 -67.41
N ARG A 112 -20.81 1.85 -68.22
CA ARG A 112 -21.76 1.66 -69.32
C ARG A 112 -21.14 0.72 -70.37
N GLU A 113 -21.89 -0.28 -70.80
CA GLU A 113 -21.64 -1.01 -72.06
C GLU A 113 -21.95 -0.13 -73.28
N PRO A 114 -21.29 -0.42 -74.40
CA PRO A 114 -21.98 -0.45 -75.68
C PRO A 114 -21.83 -1.81 -76.38
N ALA A 115 -22.86 -2.13 -77.16
CA ALA A 115 -23.02 -3.37 -77.89
C ALA A 115 -22.32 -3.40 -79.26
N ASP A 116 -21.87 -4.61 -79.61
CA ASP A 116 -21.93 -5.33 -80.90
C ASP A 116 -20.87 -5.17 -82.03
N ALA A 117 -20.60 -6.36 -82.60
CA ALA A 117 -20.23 -6.76 -83.96
C ALA A 117 -18.75 -6.81 -84.40
N GLY A 118 -18.30 -8.03 -84.77
CA GLY A 118 -17.19 -8.23 -85.71
C GLY A 118 -16.47 -9.58 -85.63
N ALA A 119 -16.84 -10.51 -86.53
CA ALA A 119 -16.39 -11.90 -86.65
C ALA A 119 -14.93 -12.13 -87.11
N ARG A 120 -14.34 -13.31 -86.80
CA ARG A 120 -14.08 -14.43 -87.75
C ARG A 120 -13.11 -15.50 -87.21
N SER A 121 -13.35 -16.70 -87.74
CA SER A 121 -12.79 -18.04 -87.52
C SER A 121 -11.35 -18.25 -88.03
N ALA A 122 -10.59 -19.19 -87.43
CA ALA A 122 -10.16 -20.47 -88.05
C ALA A 122 -8.88 -21.10 -87.43
N ALA A 123 -8.97 -22.42 -87.18
CA ALA A 123 -7.95 -23.49 -87.33
C ALA A 123 -6.57 -23.36 -86.61
N GLY A 124 -5.93 -24.41 -86.07
CA GLY A 124 -6.08 -25.86 -86.25
C GLY A 124 -5.23 -26.65 -85.23
N ALA A 125 -5.29 -27.97 -85.37
CA ALA A 125 -4.87 -29.04 -84.47
C ALA A 125 -3.34 -29.38 -84.52
N PRO A 126 -2.85 -30.59 -84.14
CA PRO A 126 -2.57 -31.09 -82.77
C PRO A 126 -1.17 -31.75 -82.61
N ALA A 127 -0.90 -32.32 -81.40
CA ALA A 127 -0.01 -33.46 -81.10
C ALA A 127 1.51 -33.30 -81.33
N ALA A 128 2.46 -33.96 -80.66
CA ALA A 128 2.58 -34.78 -79.43
C ALA A 128 4.09 -35.09 -79.24
N THR A 129 4.46 -35.60 -78.05
CA THR A 129 5.66 -36.41 -77.70
C THR A 129 7.05 -35.75 -77.84
N SER A 130 8.08 -36.03 -77.03
CA SER A 130 8.39 -37.05 -76.02
C SER A 130 9.75 -36.71 -75.37
N ASP A 131 9.97 -37.27 -74.17
CA ASP A 131 11.26 -37.60 -73.53
C ASP A 131 12.24 -36.45 -73.23
N GLU A 132 12.99 -36.43 -72.14
CA GLU A 132 13.75 -37.50 -71.50
C GLU A 132 14.19 -37.02 -70.10
N ALA A 133 14.28 -37.92 -69.11
CA ALA A 133 14.98 -37.71 -67.83
C ALA A 133 16.50 -38.03 -68.03
N PRO A 134 17.41 -38.10 -67.03
CA PRO A 134 17.25 -37.98 -65.57
C PRO A 134 18.42 -37.30 -64.80
N ALA A 135 18.37 -37.44 -63.46
CA ALA A 135 19.50 -37.48 -62.51
C ALA A 135 20.03 -36.09 -62.02
N GLU A 136 20.46 -35.86 -60.79
CA GLU A 136 20.66 -36.66 -59.56
C GLU A 136 21.05 -35.69 -58.42
N LYS A 137 21.07 -36.21 -57.18
CA LYS A 137 21.87 -35.76 -56.00
C LYS A 137 21.35 -34.66 -55.07
N THR A 138 20.81 -35.12 -53.95
CA THR A 138 21.06 -34.61 -52.58
C THR A 138 22.55 -34.74 -52.22
N PRO A 139 23.09 -33.93 -51.27
CA PRO A 139 23.20 -34.46 -49.91
C PRO A 139 23.03 -33.44 -48.77
N THR A 140 22.67 -34.01 -47.62
CA THR A 140 22.78 -33.50 -46.24
C THR A 140 24.22 -33.23 -45.80
N LEU A 141 24.43 -32.35 -44.80
CA LEU A 141 25.29 -32.59 -43.62
C LEU A 141 25.17 -31.47 -42.56
N ALA A 142 25.51 -31.84 -41.32
CA ALA A 142 25.25 -31.19 -40.03
C ALA A 142 26.49 -30.46 -39.42
N SER A 143 26.35 -30.01 -38.14
CA SER A 143 27.39 -29.68 -37.12
C SER A 143 27.81 -28.18 -37.00
N ALA A 144 28.04 -27.51 -35.85
CA ALA A 144 27.97 -27.77 -34.40
C ALA A 144 28.24 -26.47 -33.55
N ALA A 145 27.91 -26.56 -32.23
CA ALA A 145 28.47 -25.89 -31.02
C ALA A 145 28.27 -24.35 -30.82
N ALA A 146 28.05 -23.78 -29.61
CA ALA A 146 28.54 -24.12 -28.26
C ALA A 146 27.73 -23.52 -27.06
N ASN A 147 27.74 -24.27 -25.96
CA ASN A 147 27.74 -23.95 -24.50
C ASN A 147 27.16 -22.65 -23.91
N ALA A 148 26.19 -22.80 -22.99
CA ALA A 148 26.13 -22.11 -21.68
C ALA A 148 25.28 -22.93 -20.69
N GLY A 149 25.81 -23.24 -19.49
CA GLY A 149 25.12 -24.04 -18.45
C GLY A 149 24.18 -23.21 -17.56
N PRO A 150 23.23 -23.83 -16.83
CA PRO A 150 22.22 -23.10 -16.08
C PRO A 150 22.63 -22.77 -14.64
N LEU A 151 22.30 -21.55 -14.21
CA LEU A 151 22.35 -21.06 -12.83
C LEU A 151 21.17 -21.63 -12.02
N ALA A 152 21.45 -22.03 -10.79
CA ALA A 152 20.49 -22.61 -9.86
C ALA A 152 19.44 -21.57 -9.40
N GLU A 153 18.17 -21.93 -9.60
CA GLU A 153 16.99 -21.18 -9.20
C GLU A 153 16.62 -21.57 -7.76
N ILE A 154 16.70 -20.62 -6.82
CA ILE A 154 16.26 -20.82 -5.43
C ILE A 154 14.73 -20.76 -5.42
N ARG A 155 14.08 -21.90 -5.20
CA ARG A 155 12.61 -22.01 -5.01
C ARG A 155 12.26 -22.03 -3.52
N PRO A 156 11.15 -21.40 -3.08
CA PRO A 156 10.68 -21.49 -1.71
C PRO A 156 9.98 -22.83 -1.48
N VAL A 157 10.37 -23.55 -0.42
CA VAL A 157 9.70 -24.76 0.05
C VAL A 157 8.67 -24.36 1.11
N THR A 158 7.41 -24.69 0.86
CA THR A 158 6.34 -24.65 1.86
C THR A 158 6.03 -26.09 2.26
N GLU A 159 6.48 -26.51 3.43
CA GLU A 159 6.03 -27.77 4.04
C GLU A 159 5.20 -27.47 5.27
N THR A 160 3.97 -27.98 5.25
CA THR A 160 3.06 -28.08 6.39
C THR A 160 3.06 -29.55 6.81
N SER A 161 3.62 -29.83 7.98
CA SER A 161 3.61 -31.18 8.56
C SER A 161 3.12 -31.08 10.00
N THR A 162 1.95 -31.66 10.24
CA THR A 162 1.38 -31.94 11.55
C THR A 162 2.07 -33.17 12.18
N PRO A 163 2.30 -33.20 13.50
CA PRO A 163 2.57 -34.46 14.20
C PRO A 163 1.37 -34.90 15.06
N GLY A 164 1.03 -36.19 14.95
CA GLY A 164 0.13 -36.89 15.87
C GLY A 164 0.84 -37.33 17.17
N PRO A 165 0.10 -37.82 18.18
CA PRO A 165 0.58 -37.91 19.56
C PRO A 165 1.15 -39.28 19.91
N GLY A 166 2.09 -39.30 20.85
CA GLY A 166 2.57 -40.52 21.52
C GLY A 166 3.60 -40.19 22.58
N SER A 167 3.16 -40.01 23.83
CA SER A 167 4.04 -39.90 25.00
C SER A 167 3.55 -40.87 26.08
N ALA A 168 4.47 -41.69 26.58
CA ALA A 168 4.31 -42.50 27.78
C ALA A 168 5.43 -42.13 28.78
N ALA A 169 5.04 -42.02 30.04
CA ALA A 169 5.78 -41.62 31.26
C ALA A 169 7.12 -42.37 31.46
N GLY A 170 8.20 -41.76 31.98
CA GLY A 170 8.48 -41.27 33.37
C GLY A 170 9.62 -42.14 33.98
N PRO A 171 10.15 -41.95 35.22
CA PRO A 171 10.33 -40.80 36.13
C PRO A 171 11.86 -40.48 36.35
N GLY A 172 12.34 -39.37 36.89
CA GLY A 172 12.28 -38.86 38.28
C GLY A 172 13.61 -39.05 39.03
N SER A 173 14.31 -37.95 39.40
CA SER A 173 15.34 -37.82 40.46
C SER A 173 15.99 -36.43 40.35
N ALA A 174 16.50 -35.73 41.35
CA ALA A 174 16.31 -35.61 42.80
C ALA A 174 17.09 -34.33 43.18
N ALA A 175 16.65 -33.61 44.20
CA ALA A 175 17.18 -32.30 44.58
C ALA A 175 18.47 -32.35 45.43
N GLY A 176 19.29 -31.30 45.30
CA GLY A 176 20.13 -30.72 46.36
C GLY A 176 21.61 -30.50 46.00
N PRO A 177 22.37 -29.63 46.71
CA PRO A 177 21.95 -28.53 47.60
C PRO A 177 22.57 -27.16 47.23
N ALA A 178 22.06 -26.12 47.88
CA ALA A 178 22.56 -24.75 47.84
C ALA A 178 23.88 -24.58 48.59
N SER A 179 24.77 -23.71 48.10
CA SER A 179 25.98 -23.27 48.80
C SER A 179 26.08 -21.74 48.88
N ALA A 180 26.53 -21.31 50.05
CA ALA A 180 26.47 -20.00 50.67
C ALA A 180 27.19 -18.84 49.95
N ALA A 181 26.72 -17.64 50.30
CA ALA A 181 27.34 -16.35 50.05
C ALA A 181 28.70 -16.19 50.75
N GLY A 182 29.61 -15.48 50.08
CA GLY A 182 30.90 -14.98 50.58
C GLY A 182 31.20 -13.60 49.96
N PRO A 183 32.12 -12.82 50.55
CA PRO A 183 31.84 -11.44 50.95
C PRO A 183 32.17 -10.35 49.93
N ALA A 184 31.59 -9.17 50.19
CA ALA A 184 31.83 -7.91 49.49
C ALA A 184 33.28 -7.42 49.60
N SER A 185 33.87 -7.07 48.47
CA SER A 185 35.20 -6.46 48.35
C SER A 185 35.08 -4.95 48.18
N ALA A 186 35.87 -4.25 48.99
CA ALA A 186 35.87 -2.81 49.19
C ALA A 186 36.23 -1.96 47.96
N ALA A 187 35.73 -0.72 47.99
CA ALA A 187 36.09 0.38 47.12
C ALA A 187 37.60 0.68 47.18
N GLY A 188 38.23 0.78 46.01
CA GLY A 188 39.58 1.33 45.79
C GLY A 188 39.51 2.72 45.14
N PRO A 189 40.58 3.53 45.23
CA PRO A 189 40.48 4.98 45.32
C PRO A 189 40.38 5.70 43.96
N ALA A 190 39.86 6.93 44.03
CA ALA A 190 39.83 7.90 42.94
C ALA A 190 41.25 8.28 42.49
N SER A 191 41.51 8.14 41.19
CA SER A 191 42.75 8.55 40.54
C SER A 191 42.59 9.94 39.92
N ALA A 192 43.53 10.81 40.27
CA ALA A 192 43.58 12.23 39.99
C ALA A 192 43.64 12.61 38.50
N ALA A 193 43.10 13.80 38.22
CA ALA A 193 43.26 14.53 36.98
C ALA A 193 44.72 14.97 36.74
N GLY A 194 45.11 14.97 35.47
CA GLY A 194 46.26 15.72 34.95
C GLY A 194 46.58 15.34 33.50
N PRO A 195 47.39 16.14 32.78
CA PRO A 195 47.29 17.58 32.57
C PRO A 195 46.85 17.91 31.12
N ALA A 196 46.42 19.15 30.90
CA ALA A 196 46.15 19.69 29.58
C ALA A 196 47.44 19.72 28.72
N SER A 197 47.38 19.16 27.51
CA SER A 197 48.42 19.23 26.50
C SER A 197 48.03 20.17 25.35
N ALA A 198 49.03 20.94 24.97
CA ALA A 198 48.95 22.22 24.27
C ALA A 198 48.54 22.14 22.79
N ALA A 199 48.04 23.29 22.32
CA ALA A 199 47.73 23.60 20.94
C ALA A 199 48.93 23.38 19.98
N GLY A 200 48.66 22.70 18.87
CA GLY A 200 49.50 22.65 17.67
C GLY A 200 48.94 23.53 16.54
N PRO A 201 49.76 23.89 15.53
CA PRO A 201 49.65 25.15 14.82
C PRO A 201 48.57 25.19 13.73
N ALA A 202 48.06 26.40 13.51
CA ALA A 202 47.14 26.75 12.44
C ALA A 202 47.77 26.52 11.05
N SER A 203 47.08 25.74 10.21
CA SER A 203 47.36 25.61 8.79
C SER A 203 46.49 26.56 7.98
N ALA A 204 47.13 27.15 6.96
CA ALA A 204 46.76 28.36 6.27
C ALA A 204 45.44 28.29 5.47
N ALA A 205 44.81 29.47 5.40
CA ALA A 205 43.61 29.77 4.62
C ALA A 205 43.81 29.56 3.10
N GLY A 206 42.87 28.84 2.47
CA GLY A 206 42.61 28.88 1.04
C GLY A 206 41.55 29.94 0.69
N PRO A 207 41.47 30.40 -0.58
CA PRO A 207 40.79 31.64 -0.93
C PRO A 207 39.27 31.53 -0.88
N ALA A 208 38.65 32.64 -0.46
CA ALA A 208 37.22 32.83 -0.34
C ALA A 208 36.51 32.82 -1.71
N SER A 209 35.49 31.98 -1.85
CA SER A 209 34.51 32.04 -2.93
C SER A 209 33.22 32.72 -2.46
N ALA A 210 33.01 33.90 -3.04
CA ALA A 210 31.81 34.72 -3.17
C ALA A 210 30.56 34.41 -2.32
N ALA A 211 30.18 35.42 -1.54
CA ALA A 211 28.90 35.57 -0.84
C ALA A 211 27.69 35.45 -1.79
N GLY A 212 26.77 34.55 -1.46
CA GLY A 212 25.37 34.58 -1.91
C GLY A 212 24.53 35.49 -1.01
N PRO A 213 23.39 36.03 -1.50
CA PRO A 213 22.67 37.10 -0.82
C PRO A 213 21.99 36.62 0.47
N ALA A 214 22.13 37.43 1.51
CA ALA A 214 21.41 37.29 2.78
C ALA A 214 19.89 37.33 2.55
N SER A 215 19.20 36.26 2.92
CA SER A 215 17.74 36.27 3.03
C SER A 215 17.36 36.87 4.39
N ALA A 216 16.53 37.90 4.32
CA ALA A 216 16.12 38.75 5.43
C ALA A 216 15.55 37.97 6.61
N ALA A 217 15.93 38.40 7.81
CA ALA A 217 15.29 38.04 9.07
C ALA A 217 13.78 38.31 9.00
N GLY A 218 12.97 37.27 9.22
CA GLY A 218 11.55 37.42 9.48
C GLY A 218 11.30 38.18 10.80
N PRO A 219 10.19 38.92 10.93
CA PRO A 219 9.96 39.75 12.10
C PRO A 219 9.76 38.91 13.37
N ALA A 220 10.33 39.41 14.47
CA ALA A 220 10.18 38.88 15.81
C ALA A 220 8.70 38.83 16.23
N SER A 221 8.33 37.72 16.86
CA SER A 221 7.03 37.48 17.48
C SER A 221 6.69 38.59 18.47
N ALA A 222 5.63 39.34 18.19
CA ALA A 222 5.06 40.27 19.16
C ALA A 222 4.46 39.48 20.33
N ALA A 223 4.84 39.89 21.54
CA ALA A 223 4.32 39.37 22.81
C ALA A 223 2.78 39.46 22.86
N GLY A 224 2.14 38.37 23.28
CA GLY A 224 0.70 38.35 23.55
C GLY A 224 0.33 39.19 24.77
N PRO A 225 -0.90 39.73 24.86
CA PRO A 225 -1.40 40.26 26.11
C PRO A 225 -1.89 39.12 27.01
N ALA A 226 -1.55 39.23 28.29
CA ALA A 226 -1.93 38.33 29.36
C ALA A 226 -3.42 38.46 29.75
N SER A 227 -4.01 37.29 30.04
CA SER A 227 -5.07 36.98 31.01
C SER A 227 -6.15 38.01 31.40
N ALA A 228 -7.41 37.58 31.30
CA ALA A 228 -8.47 37.95 32.23
C ALA A 228 -9.25 36.69 32.68
N ALA A 229 -9.50 36.61 33.98
CA ALA A 229 -9.99 35.46 34.72
C ALA A 229 -11.53 35.40 34.83
N GLY A 230 -12.08 34.17 34.89
CA GLY A 230 -13.32 33.77 35.58
C GLY A 230 -14.67 34.36 35.10
N PRO A 231 -15.83 33.77 35.45
CA PRO A 231 -16.08 33.07 36.71
C PRO A 231 -16.68 31.66 36.60
N ALA A 232 -16.76 31.01 37.77
CA ALA A 232 -17.23 29.67 38.02
C ALA A 232 -18.73 29.58 38.36
N SER A 233 -19.25 28.35 38.21
CA SER A 233 -20.29 27.65 39.00
C SER A 233 -21.75 28.12 38.99
N ALA A 234 -22.65 27.19 38.64
CA ALA A 234 -23.80 26.82 39.48
C ALA A 234 -24.29 25.40 39.15
N ALA A 235 -24.63 24.65 40.21
CA ALA A 235 -25.04 23.26 40.26
C ALA A 235 -26.51 23.02 39.83
N GLY A 236 -26.87 21.75 39.64
CA GLY A 236 -28.19 21.25 39.22
C GLY A 236 -29.35 21.48 40.21
N PRO A 237 -30.49 20.80 40.01
CA PRO A 237 -30.78 19.65 40.89
C PRO A 237 -31.51 18.48 40.22
N ALA A 238 -31.69 17.44 41.03
CA ALA A 238 -32.22 16.12 40.73
C ALA A 238 -33.62 15.86 41.31
N SER A 239 -34.28 14.83 40.75
CA SER A 239 -35.12 13.78 41.36
C SER A 239 -36.55 14.05 41.89
N ALA A 240 -37.48 13.16 41.46
CA ALA A 240 -38.37 12.27 42.25
C ALA A 240 -39.72 12.10 41.49
N ALA A 241 -40.12 10.95 40.92
CA ALA A 241 -40.46 9.61 41.46
C ALA A 241 -41.92 9.47 41.98
N GLY A 242 -42.58 8.38 41.53
CA GLY A 242 -43.79 7.75 42.09
C GLY A 242 -45.13 8.21 41.48
N THR A 243 -46.14 7.39 41.20
CA THR A 243 -46.51 6.00 41.53
C THR A 243 -47.63 5.54 40.56
N GLU A 244 -47.62 4.29 40.06
CA GLU A 244 -48.55 3.15 40.38
C GLU A 244 -50.06 3.43 40.09
N ASP A 245 -50.93 2.57 39.56
CA ASP A 245 -50.95 1.13 39.33
C ASP A 245 -52.18 0.74 38.44
N THR A 246 -52.25 -0.53 38.05
CA THR A 246 -53.45 -1.36 37.74
C THR A 246 -53.92 -1.61 36.29
N THR A 247 -53.56 -2.82 35.83
CA THR A 247 -54.42 -3.92 35.31
C THR A 247 -55.42 -3.71 34.16
N GLY A 248 -55.20 -4.46 33.07
CA GLY A 248 -56.02 -5.65 32.81
C GLY A 248 -57.18 -5.57 31.81
N ALA A 249 -57.00 -6.31 30.70
CA ALA A 249 -57.99 -7.11 29.96
C ALA A 249 -58.99 -6.46 28.98
N GLY A 250 -58.94 -6.97 27.74
CA GLY A 250 -60.12 -7.55 27.10
C GLY A 250 -60.74 -6.78 25.93
N GLY A 251 -60.99 -7.50 24.82
CA GLY A 251 -62.14 -7.22 23.96
C GLY A 251 -61.85 -6.95 22.48
N ALA A 252 -61.81 -8.02 21.69
CA ALA A 252 -62.06 -7.95 20.25
C ALA A 252 -63.54 -7.63 19.97
N ARG A 253 -63.83 -6.86 18.91
CA ARG A 253 -64.79 -7.24 17.85
C ARG A 253 -64.92 -6.17 16.75
N ALA A 254 -65.13 -6.72 15.55
CA ALA A 254 -65.40 -6.06 14.28
C ALA A 254 -66.90 -5.73 14.06
N GLN A 255 -67.16 -5.14 12.89
CA GLN A 255 -68.43 -4.82 12.19
C GLN A 255 -68.76 -3.32 12.26
N GLY A 256 -69.23 -2.62 11.23
CA GLY A 256 -69.77 -2.89 9.89
C GLY A 256 -70.22 -1.51 9.37
N ALA A 257 -69.80 -1.08 8.17
CA ALA A 257 -70.60 -1.05 6.94
C ALA A 257 -71.84 -0.11 6.95
N ARG A 258 -71.91 0.72 5.89
CA ARG A 258 -73.07 1.47 5.32
C ARG A 258 -73.43 2.77 6.05
N GLU A 259 -73.87 3.85 5.42
CA GLU A 259 -74.32 4.18 4.05
C GLU A 259 -74.47 5.72 3.96
N GLY A 260 -74.53 6.28 2.75
CA GLY A 260 -75.31 7.52 2.51
C GLY A 260 -74.58 8.71 1.87
N SER A 261 -74.49 8.72 0.53
CA SER A 261 -74.62 9.96 -0.27
C SER A 261 -76.10 10.35 -0.38
N PRO A 262 -76.42 11.61 -0.70
CA PRO A 262 -76.65 12.06 -2.08
C PRO A 262 -75.87 13.38 -2.36
N ASP A 263 -75.70 13.91 -3.57
CA ASP A 263 -76.72 14.20 -4.58
C ASP A 263 -76.10 14.51 -5.95
N ALA A 264 -76.92 14.39 -6.99
CA ALA A 264 -76.56 14.38 -8.40
C ALA A 264 -77.04 15.62 -9.18
N GLY A 265 -76.53 15.76 -10.42
CA GLY A 265 -77.10 16.56 -11.52
C GLY A 265 -76.02 17.34 -12.27
N GLY A 266 -75.90 17.36 -13.60
CA GLY A 266 -76.55 16.76 -14.78
C GLY A 266 -75.68 17.20 -15.99
N ALA A 267 -75.28 16.29 -16.88
CA ALA A 267 -75.85 16.03 -18.22
C ALA A 267 -75.81 17.20 -19.23
N ASP A 268 -74.96 17.04 -20.26
CA ASP A 268 -75.09 17.34 -21.72
C ASP A 268 -73.73 17.81 -22.27
N GLY A 269 -73.22 17.40 -23.44
CA GLY A 269 -73.78 16.64 -24.55
C GLY A 269 -73.30 17.26 -25.88
N SER A 270 -72.51 16.49 -26.67
CA SER A 270 -72.26 16.65 -28.13
C SER A 270 -71.50 17.92 -28.59
N ASP A 271 -70.79 18.00 -29.72
CA ASP A 271 -70.31 17.12 -30.78
C ASP A 271 -69.35 17.96 -31.64
N GLY A 272 -68.55 17.32 -32.50
CA GLY A 272 -68.04 18.01 -33.71
C GLY A 272 -66.56 17.81 -34.01
N GLY A 273 -66.25 16.73 -34.73
CA GLY A 273 -64.96 16.56 -35.40
C GLY A 273 -64.92 17.22 -36.78
N THR A 274 -63.70 17.42 -37.28
CA THR A 274 -63.38 17.41 -38.72
C THR A 274 -61.95 16.91 -38.89
N GLY A 275 -61.76 15.90 -39.73
CA GLY A 275 -60.46 15.30 -40.02
C GLY A 275 -59.67 16.04 -41.09
N SER A 276 -58.41 15.60 -41.27
CA SER A 276 -57.72 15.62 -42.55
C SER A 276 -56.64 14.54 -42.58
N SER A 277 -56.66 13.81 -43.69
CA SER A 277 -55.81 12.72 -44.16
C SER A 277 -54.34 13.11 -44.38
N GLY A 278 -53.43 12.13 -44.28
CA GLY A 278 -52.10 12.26 -44.91
C GLY A 278 -51.06 11.25 -44.44
N GLU A 279 -50.93 10.16 -45.20
CA GLU A 279 -49.70 9.39 -45.49
C GLU A 279 -49.06 8.48 -44.42
N ALA A 280 -49.22 7.18 -44.67
CA ALA A 280 -48.33 6.13 -44.22
C ALA A 280 -46.95 6.24 -44.90
N GLY A 281 -45.91 6.28 -44.08
CA GLY A 281 -44.51 6.17 -44.48
C GLY A 281 -43.69 5.57 -43.33
N THR A 282 -43.77 4.26 -43.17
CA THR A 282 -42.78 3.42 -42.46
C THR A 282 -41.39 3.68 -43.08
N ALA A 283 -40.26 3.82 -42.39
CA ALA A 283 -39.83 3.26 -41.12
C ALA A 283 -38.74 4.15 -40.49
N GLY A 284 -39.07 4.86 -39.42
CA GLY A 284 -38.12 5.30 -38.41
C GLY A 284 -38.12 4.27 -37.29
N GLY A 285 -37.05 3.48 -37.13
CA GLY A 285 -37.08 2.38 -36.18
C GLY A 285 -35.81 1.57 -36.07
N GLN A 286 -34.65 2.19 -35.90
CA GLN A 286 -33.44 1.48 -35.45
C GLN A 286 -32.67 2.14 -34.29
N ASP A 287 -33.04 3.34 -33.83
CA ASP A 287 -32.28 4.05 -32.79
C ASP A 287 -32.66 3.69 -31.34
N GLY A 288 -33.89 3.22 -31.10
CA GLY A 288 -34.37 2.87 -29.76
C GLY A 288 -33.64 1.67 -29.14
N GLY A 289 -33.42 0.61 -29.92
CA GLY A 289 -32.75 -0.61 -29.45
C GLY A 289 -31.26 -0.42 -29.14
N GLY A 290 -30.58 0.52 -29.83
CA GLY A 290 -29.18 0.83 -29.59
C GLY A 290 -28.94 1.62 -28.30
N MET A 291 -29.82 2.58 -27.98
CA MET A 291 -29.75 3.38 -26.75
C MET A 291 -30.05 2.54 -25.49
N ASP A 292 -31.05 1.66 -25.54
CA ASP A 292 -31.37 0.81 -24.40
C ASP A 292 -30.29 -0.24 -24.12
N ARG A 293 -29.67 -0.82 -25.17
CA ARG A 293 -28.50 -1.71 -25.02
C ARG A 293 -27.31 -1.00 -24.40
N ARG A 294 -26.99 0.23 -24.84
CA ARG A 294 -25.89 1.03 -24.28
C ARG A 294 -26.13 1.34 -22.80
N LEU A 295 -27.36 1.68 -22.42
CA LEU A 295 -27.71 1.97 -21.04
C LEU A 295 -27.62 0.71 -20.15
N VAL A 296 -28.11 -0.44 -20.62
CA VAL A 296 -27.99 -1.72 -19.91
C VAL A 296 -26.52 -2.10 -19.72
N LEU A 297 -25.69 -1.97 -20.75
CA LEU A 297 -24.24 -2.24 -20.66
C LEU A 297 -23.53 -1.27 -19.71
N ALA A 298 -23.89 0.02 -19.73
CA ALA A 298 -23.32 1.02 -18.82
C ALA A 298 -23.69 0.70 -17.36
N ARG A 299 -24.94 0.33 -17.08
CA ARG A 299 -25.41 -0.08 -15.75
C ARG A 299 -24.74 -1.38 -15.30
N GLY A 300 -24.69 -2.39 -16.15
CA GLY A 300 -24.02 -3.66 -15.86
C GLY A 300 -22.55 -3.46 -15.51
N ALA A 301 -21.84 -2.65 -16.29
CA ALA A 301 -20.44 -2.32 -16.03
C ALA A 301 -20.26 -1.52 -14.72
N ALA A 302 -21.14 -0.55 -14.43
CA ALA A 302 -21.09 0.22 -13.19
C ALA A 302 -21.35 -0.65 -11.94
N ILE A 303 -22.35 -1.55 -12.01
CA ILE A 303 -22.65 -2.51 -10.94
C ILE A 303 -21.47 -3.47 -10.74
N PHE A 304 -20.96 -4.05 -11.82
CA PHE A 304 -19.80 -4.95 -11.76
C PHE A 304 -18.57 -4.26 -11.17
N ALA A 305 -18.26 -3.04 -11.61
CA ALA A 305 -17.15 -2.26 -11.08
C ALA A 305 -17.33 -1.94 -9.58
N GLY A 306 -18.54 -1.54 -9.18
CA GLY A 306 -18.88 -1.27 -7.78
C GLY A 306 -18.71 -2.50 -6.89
N LEU A 307 -19.28 -3.64 -7.30
CA LEU A 307 -19.17 -4.90 -6.55
C LEU A 307 -17.73 -5.41 -6.47
N THR A 308 -16.98 -5.33 -7.56
CA THR A 308 -15.57 -5.73 -7.60
C THR A 308 -14.72 -4.85 -6.68
N ALA A 309 -14.85 -3.52 -6.79
CA ALA A 309 -14.11 -2.59 -5.96
C ALA A 309 -14.44 -2.77 -4.48
N ALA A 310 -15.72 -2.87 -4.11
CA ALA A 310 -16.12 -3.13 -2.73
C ALA A 310 -15.58 -4.45 -2.19
N SER A 311 -15.61 -5.52 -3.01
CA SER A 311 -15.09 -6.85 -2.61
C SER A 311 -13.58 -6.84 -2.40
N VAL A 312 -12.83 -6.24 -3.34
CA VAL A 312 -11.36 -6.15 -3.25
C VAL A 312 -10.94 -5.25 -2.08
N THR A 313 -11.61 -4.10 -1.89
CA THR A 313 -11.40 -3.24 -0.73
C THR A 313 -11.70 -3.98 0.56
N GLY A 314 -12.83 -4.69 0.67
CA GLY A 314 -13.18 -5.47 1.86
C GLY A 314 -12.17 -6.59 2.18
N TYR A 315 -11.71 -7.32 1.15
CA TYR A 315 -10.61 -8.28 1.28
C TYR A 315 -9.32 -7.61 1.78
N GLY A 316 -8.99 -6.43 1.23
CA GLY A 316 -7.81 -5.69 1.64
C GLY A 316 -7.90 -5.14 3.05
N ILE A 317 -9.07 -4.71 3.52
CA ILE A 317 -9.30 -4.31 4.93
C ILE A 317 -9.08 -5.48 5.87
N ARG A 318 -9.70 -6.63 5.56
CA ARG A 318 -9.51 -7.85 6.34
C ARG A 318 -8.03 -8.25 6.41
N THR A 319 -7.30 -8.10 5.31
CA THR A 319 -5.87 -8.41 5.25
C THR A 319 -5.03 -7.40 6.05
N ALA A 320 -5.33 -6.10 5.96
CA ALA A 320 -4.60 -5.04 6.64
C ALA A 320 -4.79 -5.05 8.17
N THR A 321 -5.98 -5.39 8.63
CA THR A 321 -6.34 -5.42 10.06
C THR A 321 -6.09 -6.77 10.74
N GLY A 322 -5.75 -7.79 9.95
CA GLY A 322 -5.42 -9.13 10.43
C GLY A 322 -4.06 -9.21 11.13
N ALA A 323 -3.71 -10.40 11.62
CA ALA A 323 -2.38 -10.66 12.14
C ALA A 323 -1.34 -10.69 10.98
N PRO A 324 -0.13 -10.12 11.18
CA PRO A 324 0.94 -10.26 10.21
C PRO A 324 1.26 -11.73 9.93
N ARG A 325 1.58 -12.03 8.68
CA ARG A 325 2.11 -13.34 8.28
C ARG A 325 3.53 -13.50 8.80
N ILE A 326 3.91 -14.73 9.13
CA ILE A 326 5.30 -15.06 9.47
C ILE A 326 5.97 -15.59 8.21
N ASP A 327 6.91 -14.81 7.67
CA ASP A 327 7.73 -15.22 6.55
C ASP A 327 9.09 -15.69 7.07
N ARG A 328 9.65 -16.74 6.48
CA ARG A 328 10.97 -17.28 6.89
C ARG A 328 11.89 -17.32 5.70
N VAL A 329 13.06 -16.73 5.84
CA VAL A 329 14.09 -16.72 4.80
C VAL A 329 15.44 -17.10 5.40
N ARG A 330 16.24 -17.83 4.63
CA ARG A 330 17.61 -18.19 5.00
C ARG A 330 18.55 -17.37 4.15
N ILE A 331 19.44 -16.62 4.80
CA ILE A 331 20.37 -15.74 4.10
C ILE A 331 21.80 -16.19 4.44
N PRO A 332 22.60 -16.60 3.43
CA PRO A 332 24.01 -16.90 3.62
C PRO A 332 24.79 -15.59 3.86
N ILE A 333 25.62 -15.58 4.89
CA ILE A 333 26.46 -14.44 5.30
C ILE A 333 27.92 -14.88 5.27
N ALA A 334 28.75 -14.11 4.56
CA ALA A 334 30.18 -14.35 4.52
C ALA A 334 30.79 -14.12 5.91
N GLN A 335 31.81 -14.90 6.28
CA GLN A 335 32.52 -14.74 7.56
C GLN A 335 31.63 -14.87 8.82
N LEU A 336 30.43 -15.45 8.71
CA LEU A 336 29.55 -15.68 9.84
C LEU A 336 30.23 -16.62 10.87
N PRO A 337 30.38 -16.20 12.14
CA PRO A 337 30.89 -17.07 13.19
C PRO A 337 30.01 -18.31 13.32
N ARG A 338 30.61 -19.48 13.57
CA ARG A 338 29.86 -20.74 13.76
C ARG A 338 28.86 -20.68 14.92
N SER A 339 29.14 -19.87 15.95
CA SER A 339 28.21 -19.60 17.06
C SER A 339 26.93 -18.90 16.61
N MET A 340 26.97 -18.21 15.47
CA MET A 340 25.86 -17.42 14.92
C MET A 340 25.12 -18.15 13.78
N GLU A 341 25.49 -19.40 13.47
CA GLU A 341 24.76 -20.19 12.49
C GLU A 341 23.37 -20.56 12.99
N GLY A 342 22.34 -20.24 12.21
CA GLY A 342 20.96 -20.47 12.59
C GLY A 342 20.36 -19.37 13.46
N THR A 343 21.10 -18.31 13.78
CA THR A 343 20.56 -17.13 14.48
C THR A 343 19.37 -16.57 13.73
N ARG A 344 18.26 -16.34 14.44
CA ARG A 344 16.99 -15.84 13.88
C ARG A 344 16.78 -14.37 14.23
N LEU A 345 16.73 -13.54 13.21
CA LEU A 345 16.38 -12.12 13.32
C LEU A 345 14.90 -11.97 12.98
N ALA A 346 14.08 -11.49 13.91
CA ALA A 346 12.74 -11.02 13.60
C ALA A 346 12.83 -9.59 13.07
N VAL A 347 12.70 -9.44 11.76
CA VAL A 347 12.66 -8.15 11.06
C VAL A 347 11.21 -7.70 10.94
N VAL A 348 10.90 -6.56 11.57
CA VAL A 348 9.59 -5.92 11.58
C VAL A 348 9.76 -4.43 11.27
N SER A 349 8.85 -3.85 10.52
CA SER A 349 8.84 -2.41 10.19
C SER A 349 7.41 -1.97 9.93
N ASP A 350 7.21 -0.66 9.68
CA ASP A 350 5.95 -0.08 9.21
C ASP A 350 4.76 -0.56 10.06
N ILE A 351 4.92 -0.54 11.38
CA ILE A 351 3.89 -0.95 12.34
C ILE A 351 2.73 0.06 12.30
N HIS A 352 3.05 1.34 12.09
CA HIS A 352 2.11 2.47 12.01
C HIS A 352 1.06 2.45 13.13
N LEU A 353 1.52 2.62 14.36
CA LEU A 353 0.66 2.97 15.47
C LEU A 353 -0.01 4.30 15.12
N GLY A 354 -1.34 4.30 15.10
CA GLY A 354 -2.08 5.45 14.62
C GLY A 354 -3.53 5.41 15.10
N PRO A 355 -4.31 6.45 14.77
CA PRO A 355 -5.68 6.59 15.26
C PRO A 355 -6.63 5.45 14.85
N LEU A 356 -6.28 4.69 13.79
CA LEU A 356 -7.12 3.63 13.23
C LEU A 356 -6.79 2.23 13.75
N THR A 357 -5.61 2.01 14.35
CA THR A 357 -5.10 0.68 14.67
C THR A 357 -5.46 0.23 16.09
N GLY A 358 -5.40 1.15 17.05
CA GLY A 358 -5.67 0.87 18.48
C GLY A 358 -4.67 -0.09 19.12
N ILE A 359 -4.78 -0.32 20.43
CA ILE A 359 -3.78 -1.08 21.21
C ILE A 359 -3.71 -2.56 20.79
N GLY A 360 -4.85 -3.15 20.42
CA GLY A 360 -4.91 -4.56 20.01
C GLY A 360 -4.10 -4.85 18.74
N HIS A 361 -3.77 -3.84 17.93
CA HIS A 361 -2.84 -3.98 16.80
C HIS A 361 -1.42 -4.28 17.27
N THR A 362 -0.90 -3.48 18.20
CA THR A 362 0.41 -3.68 18.82
C THR A 362 0.47 -5.00 19.55
N GLU A 363 -0.55 -5.34 20.34
CA GLU A 363 -0.61 -6.64 21.04
C GLU A 363 -0.54 -7.84 20.08
N ARG A 364 -1.22 -7.76 18.92
CA ARG A 364 -1.13 -8.80 17.90
C ARG A 364 0.29 -8.89 17.32
N ILE A 365 0.92 -7.76 17.01
CA ILE A 365 2.26 -7.72 16.43
C ILE A 365 3.29 -8.26 17.44
N THR A 366 3.28 -7.79 18.70
CA THR A 366 4.15 -8.30 19.76
C THR A 366 3.99 -9.82 19.90
N ARG A 367 2.74 -10.32 19.91
CA ARG A 367 2.48 -11.76 20.00
C ARG A 367 3.07 -12.54 18.83
N VAL A 368 2.98 -12.01 17.60
CA VAL A 368 3.59 -12.64 16.42
C VAL A 368 5.12 -12.62 16.54
N ILE A 369 5.72 -11.49 16.93
CA ILE A 369 7.17 -11.37 17.17
C ILE A 369 7.63 -12.44 18.17
N ASN A 370 7.00 -12.53 19.35
CA ASN A 370 7.41 -13.50 20.36
C ASN A 370 7.16 -14.96 19.91
N SER A 371 6.12 -15.21 19.09
CA SER A 371 5.81 -16.57 18.61
C SER A 371 6.91 -17.18 17.74
N VAL A 372 7.76 -16.37 17.09
CA VAL A 372 8.87 -16.89 16.26
C VAL A 372 10.11 -17.23 17.09
N ASN A 373 10.10 -16.90 18.39
CA ASN A 373 11.18 -17.12 19.35
C ASN A 373 12.51 -16.56 18.84
N ALA A 374 12.54 -15.32 18.36
CA ALA A 374 13.72 -14.74 17.72
C ALA A 374 14.92 -14.62 18.68
N ASP A 375 16.12 -14.76 18.13
CA ASP A 375 17.35 -14.52 18.88
C ASP A 375 17.64 -13.01 18.94
N LEU A 376 17.26 -12.26 17.90
CA LEU A 376 17.38 -10.80 17.79
C LEU A 376 16.09 -10.22 17.20
N VAL A 377 15.63 -9.06 17.68
CA VAL A 377 14.50 -8.34 17.06
C VAL A 377 15.00 -7.04 16.45
N CYS A 378 14.72 -6.84 15.16
CA CYS A 378 15.08 -5.67 14.38
C CYS A 378 13.81 -4.90 13.99
N VAL A 379 13.51 -3.81 14.69
CA VAL A 379 12.43 -2.87 14.35
C VAL A 379 12.99 -1.79 13.42
N VAL A 380 12.66 -1.89 12.13
CA VAL A 380 13.30 -1.10 11.06
C VAL A 380 12.43 0.07 10.61
N GLY A 381 12.14 1.00 11.54
CA GLY A 381 11.46 2.27 11.26
C GLY A 381 9.96 2.19 10.99
N ASP A 382 9.37 3.38 10.93
CA ASP A 382 7.93 3.65 10.75
C ASP A 382 7.07 2.92 11.79
N LEU A 383 7.38 3.18 13.05
CA LEU A 383 6.62 2.66 14.18
C LEU A 383 5.27 3.38 14.32
N VAL A 384 5.19 4.68 14.02
CA VAL A 384 4.12 5.57 14.52
C VAL A 384 3.66 6.63 13.51
N ASP A 385 2.43 7.11 13.62
CA ASP A 385 1.83 8.17 12.78
C ASP A 385 1.36 9.40 13.60
N GLY A 386 1.95 9.65 14.77
CA GLY A 386 1.58 10.75 15.67
C GLY A 386 2.51 10.82 16.88
N SER A 387 2.37 11.84 17.73
CA SER A 387 3.31 12.06 18.84
C SER A 387 3.17 11.06 19.98
N VAL A 388 4.20 10.97 20.84
CA VAL A 388 4.19 10.12 22.05
C VAL A 388 3.02 10.48 22.96
N ALA A 389 2.74 11.77 23.17
CA ALA A 389 1.61 12.22 23.97
C ALA A 389 0.25 11.64 23.48
N GLU A 390 0.11 11.43 22.17
CA GLU A 390 -1.12 10.91 21.59
C GLU A 390 -1.17 9.38 21.57
N LEU A 391 -0.04 8.73 21.24
CA LEU A 391 0.03 7.32 20.84
C LEU A 391 0.93 6.44 21.70
N GLY A 392 1.75 6.98 22.62
CA GLY A 392 2.69 6.21 23.45
C GLY A 392 2.02 5.04 24.18
N ARG A 393 0.81 5.26 24.72
CA ARG A 393 0.00 4.19 25.34
C ARG A 393 -0.32 3.01 24.41
N LEU A 394 -0.34 3.23 23.09
CA LEU A 394 -0.56 2.17 22.10
C LEU A 394 0.72 1.38 21.83
N ALA A 395 1.90 1.95 22.11
CA ALA A 395 3.19 1.30 21.98
C ALA A 395 3.55 0.42 23.19
N GLU A 396 2.90 0.63 24.34
CA GLU A 396 3.11 -0.12 25.59
C GLU A 396 3.24 -1.66 25.42
N PRO A 397 2.43 -2.36 24.60
CA PRO A 397 2.61 -3.80 24.39
C PRO A 397 3.97 -4.21 23.81
N LEU A 398 4.76 -3.31 23.22
CA LEU A 398 6.11 -3.59 22.72
C LEU A 398 7.10 -3.86 23.86
N ARG A 399 6.83 -3.40 25.09
CA ARG A 399 7.62 -3.72 26.28
C ARG A 399 7.69 -5.24 26.54
N GLY A 400 6.70 -5.98 26.06
CA GLY A 400 6.66 -7.43 26.14
C GLY A 400 7.47 -8.16 25.07
N ILE A 401 8.24 -7.48 24.21
CA ILE A 401 9.08 -8.15 23.22
C ILE A 401 10.17 -8.97 23.93
N GLU A 402 10.28 -10.24 23.54
CA GLU A 402 11.26 -11.18 24.10
C GLU A 402 12.25 -11.62 23.04
N SER A 403 13.55 -11.56 23.35
CA SER A 403 14.62 -12.10 22.52
C SER A 403 15.89 -12.36 23.34
N ARG A 404 16.79 -13.19 22.81
CA ARG A 404 18.06 -13.56 23.46
C ARG A 404 19.05 -12.39 23.50
N HIS A 405 19.21 -11.69 22.39
CA HIS A 405 20.19 -10.63 22.19
C HIS A 405 19.57 -9.22 22.23
N GLY A 406 18.30 -9.10 22.61
CA GLY A 406 17.60 -7.82 22.72
C GLY A 406 16.86 -7.40 21.44
N ALA A 407 16.21 -6.24 21.54
CA ALA A 407 15.45 -5.63 20.46
C ALA A 407 16.10 -4.29 20.10
N TYR A 408 16.20 -4.01 18.81
CA TYR A 408 16.88 -2.83 18.27
C TYR A 408 15.94 -2.05 17.37
N PHE A 409 16.14 -0.73 17.33
CA PHE A 409 15.30 0.20 16.60
C PHE A 409 16.13 1.14 15.74
N VAL A 410 15.69 1.40 14.51
CA VAL A 410 16.13 2.55 13.71
C VAL A 410 14.92 3.38 13.31
N THR A 411 15.10 4.68 13.13
CA THR A 411 14.04 5.57 12.65
C THR A 411 13.69 5.29 11.20
N GLY A 412 12.41 5.42 10.86
CA GLY A 412 11.91 5.66 9.52
C GLY A 412 11.50 7.12 9.34
N ASN A 413 10.96 7.46 8.17
CA ASN A 413 10.56 8.85 7.88
C ASN A 413 9.37 9.30 8.74
N HIS A 414 8.55 8.38 9.24
CA HIS A 414 7.39 8.70 10.05
C HIS A 414 7.72 9.15 11.47
N GLU A 415 8.84 8.71 12.05
CA GLU A 415 9.31 9.23 13.32
C GLU A 415 9.61 10.74 13.21
N TYR A 416 10.24 11.17 12.11
CA TYR A 416 10.56 12.58 11.85
C TYR A 416 9.29 13.44 11.67
N TYR A 417 8.23 12.87 11.09
CA TYR A 417 6.93 13.56 10.99
C TYR A 417 6.19 13.65 12.33
N SER A 418 6.59 12.85 13.31
CA SER A 418 5.83 12.58 14.54
C SER A 418 6.55 13.04 15.82
N GLY A 419 7.68 13.74 15.71
CA GLY A 419 8.50 14.16 16.84
C GLY A 419 9.52 13.08 17.24
N TYR A 420 10.54 12.88 16.39
CA TYR A 420 11.44 11.74 16.47
C TYR A 420 12.21 11.63 17.80
N GLN A 421 12.61 12.75 18.44
CA GLN A 421 13.30 12.68 19.73
C GLN A 421 12.47 11.99 20.81
N GLU A 422 11.22 12.42 21.00
CA GLU A 422 10.34 11.84 21.99
C GLU A 422 10.13 10.35 21.72
N TRP A 423 9.98 9.97 20.45
CA TRP A 423 9.83 8.56 20.08
C TRP A 423 11.09 7.73 20.31
N ILE A 424 12.28 8.27 20.07
CA ILE A 424 13.55 7.61 20.37
C ILE A 424 13.66 7.31 21.87
N ASP A 425 13.28 8.27 22.71
CA ASP A 425 13.30 8.11 24.16
C ASP A 425 12.22 7.09 24.61
N GLU A 426 11.00 7.19 24.07
CA GLU A 426 9.89 6.27 24.37
C GLU A 426 10.24 4.81 24.00
N VAL A 427 10.81 4.56 22.81
CA VAL A 427 11.18 3.18 22.43
C VAL A 427 12.30 2.63 23.30
N ALA A 428 13.20 3.49 23.80
CA ALA A 428 14.21 3.12 24.77
C ALA A 428 13.60 2.71 26.12
N GLU A 429 12.60 3.46 26.61
CA GLU A 429 11.84 3.13 27.82
C GLU A 429 10.98 1.87 27.67
N LEU A 430 10.60 1.51 26.43
CA LEU A 430 9.93 0.25 26.09
C LEU A 430 10.91 -0.92 25.98
N GLY A 431 12.21 -0.72 26.19
CA GLY A 431 13.22 -1.78 26.24
C GLY A 431 13.85 -2.13 24.89
N MET A 432 13.63 -1.34 23.85
CA MET A 432 14.34 -1.45 22.57
C MET A 432 15.54 -0.51 22.56
N ARG A 433 16.68 -0.90 21.98
CA ARG A 433 17.85 -0.03 21.84
C ARG A 433 17.81 0.73 20.50
N PRO A 434 17.68 2.06 20.48
CA PRO A 434 17.86 2.84 19.27
C PRO A 434 19.31 2.75 18.76
N LEU A 435 19.51 2.56 17.45
CA LEU A 435 20.81 2.60 16.79
C LEU A 435 20.88 3.83 15.88
N ARG A 436 21.42 4.94 16.39
CA ARG A 436 21.44 6.24 15.71
C ARG A 436 22.78 6.54 15.05
N ASN A 437 22.96 6.04 13.83
CA ASN A 437 24.25 6.01 13.14
C ASN A 437 25.31 5.33 14.04
N GLU A 438 24.94 4.17 14.56
CA GLU A 438 25.66 3.44 15.60
C GLU A 438 25.74 1.95 15.26
N ARG A 439 26.69 1.27 15.90
CA ARG A 439 26.95 -0.15 15.73
C ARG A 439 27.17 -0.82 17.07
N VAL A 440 26.75 -2.08 17.15
CA VAL A 440 26.99 -2.95 18.29
C VAL A 440 27.52 -4.29 17.81
N GLU A 441 28.39 -4.90 18.59
CA GLU A 441 28.83 -6.27 18.35
C GLU A 441 27.95 -7.24 19.16
N ILE A 442 27.53 -8.33 18.51
CA ILE A 442 26.74 -9.41 19.08
C ILE A 442 27.38 -10.72 18.65
N ASP A 443 28.12 -11.36 19.57
CA ASP A 443 28.76 -12.68 19.37
C ASP A 443 29.57 -12.80 18.05
N GLY A 444 30.32 -11.75 17.72
CA GLY A 444 31.16 -11.68 16.51
C GLY A 444 30.43 -11.25 15.24
N LEU A 445 29.16 -10.85 15.32
CA LEU A 445 28.40 -10.16 14.26
C LEU A 445 28.26 -8.68 14.62
N ASP A 446 28.50 -7.78 13.68
CA ASP A 446 28.13 -6.38 13.84
C ASP A 446 26.67 -6.15 13.45
N LEU A 447 25.88 -5.54 14.34
CA LEU A 447 24.57 -4.98 14.03
C LEU A 447 24.69 -3.46 13.99
N ALA A 448 24.52 -2.88 12.81
CA ALA A 448 24.60 -1.44 12.60
C ALA A 448 23.21 -0.86 12.32
N GLY A 449 22.98 0.39 12.71
CA GLY A 449 21.79 1.15 12.37
C GLY A 449 22.14 2.57 11.94
N VAL A 450 21.44 3.06 10.92
CA VAL A 450 21.52 4.45 10.48
C VAL A 450 20.17 5.13 10.62
N ASN A 451 20.18 6.44 10.82
CA ASN A 451 18.98 7.26 10.78
C ASN A 451 18.27 7.15 9.41
N ASP A 452 17.00 7.53 9.35
CA ASP A 452 16.29 7.57 8.06
C ASP A 452 16.91 8.64 7.14
N LEU A 453 16.86 8.40 5.83
CA LEU A 453 17.35 9.38 4.84
C LEU A 453 16.59 10.72 4.93
N GLY A 454 15.31 10.70 5.33
CA GLY A 454 14.50 11.90 5.60
C GLY A 454 14.93 12.68 6.84
N GLY A 455 15.79 12.12 7.69
CA GLY A 455 16.37 12.81 8.84
C GLY A 455 17.25 14.00 8.47
N GLU A 456 17.76 14.05 7.23
CA GLU A 456 18.55 15.18 6.72
C GLU A 456 17.77 16.50 6.79
N GLU A 457 16.48 16.49 6.45
CA GLU A 457 15.61 17.68 6.52
C GLU A 457 15.39 18.20 7.96
N HIS A 458 15.73 17.37 8.96
CA HIS A 458 15.54 17.64 10.38
C HIS A 458 16.88 17.84 11.12
N GLY A 459 18.01 17.87 10.39
CA GLY A 459 19.34 18.02 10.98
C GLY A 459 19.86 16.76 11.70
N ASP A 460 19.31 15.59 11.38
CA ASP A 460 19.70 14.29 11.94
C ASP A 460 19.95 13.26 10.81
N PRO A 461 20.87 13.56 9.87
CA PRO A 461 21.06 12.77 8.65
C PRO A 461 21.54 11.34 8.96
N ALA A 462 21.33 10.44 7.99
CA ALA A 462 22.01 9.16 7.97
C ALA A 462 23.53 9.37 7.83
N ASP A 463 24.31 8.72 8.69
CA ASP A 463 25.77 8.79 8.71
C ASP A 463 26.37 7.38 8.73
N PHE A 464 26.60 6.86 7.52
CA PHE A 464 27.20 5.55 7.29
C PHE A 464 28.66 5.51 7.73
N GLY A 465 29.38 6.64 7.64
CA GLY A 465 30.77 6.74 8.09
C GLY A 465 30.88 6.52 9.59
N LYS A 466 30.01 7.16 10.37
CA LYS A 466 29.93 6.97 11.82
C LYS A 466 29.49 5.55 12.20
N ALA A 467 28.52 4.98 11.48
CA ALA A 467 28.00 3.65 11.80
C ALA A 467 28.92 2.49 11.38
N LEU A 468 29.69 2.64 10.30
CA LEU A 468 30.38 1.52 9.63
C LEU A 468 31.89 1.76 9.37
N GLY A 469 32.36 3.01 9.41
CA GLY A 469 33.68 3.39 8.89
C GLY A 469 34.87 2.84 9.68
N ASP A 470 34.70 2.58 10.96
CA ASP A 470 35.74 2.06 11.87
C ASP A 470 35.57 0.56 12.20
N ARG A 471 34.72 -0.17 11.46
CA ARG A 471 34.45 -1.59 11.76
C ARG A 471 35.64 -2.48 11.43
N ASP A 472 35.73 -3.61 12.14
CA ASP A 472 36.56 -4.73 11.73
C ASP A 472 35.90 -5.45 10.55
N THR A 473 36.53 -5.36 9.37
CA THR A 473 36.04 -6.00 8.13
C THR A 473 36.19 -7.52 8.13
N GLY A 474 36.85 -8.10 9.14
CA GLY A 474 36.88 -9.54 9.39
C GLY A 474 35.56 -10.13 9.93
N ARG A 475 34.67 -9.29 10.47
CA ARG A 475 33.35 -9.68 10.98
C ARG A 475 32.26 -9.36 9.97
N PRO A 476 31.14 -10.09 9.92
CA PRO A 476 30.02 -9.67 9.09
C PRO A 476 29.23 -8.54 9.74
N VAL A 477 28.51 -7.77 8.93
CA VAL A 477 27.60 -6.73 9.39
C VAL A 477 26.19 -6.88 8.81
N VAL A 478 25.19 -6.83 9.70
CA VAL A 478 23.79 -6.61 9.33
C VAL A 478 23.46 -5.13 9.57
N LEU A 479 23.08 -4.42 8.51
CA LEU A 479 22.66 -3.02 8.57
C LEU A 479 21.13 -2.93 8.66
N MET A 480 20.64 -2.25 9.69
CA MET A 480 19.27 -1.77 9.81
C MET A 480 19.17 -0.38 9.17
N ALA A 481 18.43 -0.28 8.08
CA ALA A 481 18.12 0.99 7.44
C ALA A 481 16.70 0.94 6.91
N HIS A 482 15.87 1.91 7.29
CA HIS A 482 14.44 1.89 6.97
C HIS A 482 14.17 1.81 5.47
N GLN A 483 14.80 2.68 4.68
CA GLN A 483 14.61 2.72 3.23
C GLN A 483 15.58 1.78 2.49
N PRO A 484 15.10 0.95 1.53
CA PRO A 484 15.96 0.12 0.69
C PRO A 484 17.02 0.90 -0.09
N LEU A 485 16.72 2.18 -0.41
CA LEU A 485 17.62 3.08 -1.12
C LEU A 485 18.93 3.38 -0.36
N ALA A 486 18.94 3.26 0.97
CA ALA A 486 20.12 3.44 1.82
C ALA A 486 21.29 2.54 1.40
N ALA A 487 21.00 1.39 0.78
CA ALA A 487 22.01 0.44 0.31
C ALA A 487 23.00 1.04 -0.69
N LYS A 488 22.58 2.06 -1.47
CA LYS A 488 23.48 2.78 -2.38
C LYS A 488 24.61 3.51 -1.64
N GLN A 489 24.28 4.12 -0.50
CA GLN A 489 25.25 4.82 0.34
C GLN A 489 26.03 3.85 1.24
N ALA A 490 25.44 2.69 1.55
CA ALA A 490 26.10 1.63 2.31
C ALA A 490 27.12 0.81 1.48
N ALA A 491 26.99 0.79 0.14
CA ALA A 491 27.82 -0.02 -0.75
C ALA A 491 29.35 0.12 -0.53
N PRO A 492 29.91 1.31 -0.31
CA PRO A 492 31.35 1.47 -0.05
C PRO A 492 31.85 0.80 1.24
N TYR A 493 30.96 0.42 2.16
CA TYR A 493 31.30 -0.09 3.51
C TYR A 493 31.27 -1.62 3.61
N GLY A 494 31.02 -2.33 2.51
CA GLY A 494 31.03 -3.80 2.49
C GLY A 494 30.01 -4.41 3.45
N VAL A 495 28.74 -3.99 3.32
CA VAL A 495 27.62 -4.51 4.12
C VAL A 495 27.19 -5.90 3.61
N ASP A 496 27.14 -6.87 4.51
CA ASP A 496 26.80 -8.26 4.18
C ASP A 496 25.29 -8.49 4.02
N LEU A 497 24.48 -7.74 4.77
CA LEU A 497 23.03 -7.73 4.63
C LEU A 497 22.46 -6.41 5.13
N GLN A 498 21.63 -5.75 4.33
CA GLN A 498 20.73 -4.70 4.79
C GLN A 498 19.32 -5.27 4.98
N VAL A 499 18.69 -4.94 6.11
CA VAL A 499 17.26 -5.18 6.35
C VAL A 499 16.50 -3.86 6.34
N SER A 500 15.36 -3.83 5.63
CA SER A 500 14.59 -2.61 5.35
C SER A 500 13.07 -2.84 5.35
N GLY A 501 12.32 -1.75 5.45
CA GLY A 501 10.86 -1.66 5.35
C GLY A 501 10.43 -0.66 4.28
N HIS A 502 9.58 0.30 4.65
CA HIS A 502 9.23 1.53 3.91
C HIS A 502 8.32 1.34 2.69
N THR A 503 8.47 0.24 1.96
CA THR A 503 7.79 0.06 0.67
C THR A 503 6.36 -0.44 0.81
N HIS A 504 6.02 -1.02 1.96
CA HIS A 504 4.78 -1.74 2.22
C HIS A 504 4.46 -2.84 1.17
N GLY A 505 5.46 -3.34 0.43
CA GLY A 505 5.25 -4.18 -0.74
C GLY A 505 4.37 -3.54 -1.84
N GLY A 506 4.15 -2.23 -1.77
CA GLY A 506 3.23 -1.49 -2.61
C GLY A 506 1.75 -1.63 -2.25
N GLN A 507 1.43 -1.95 -0.99
CA GLN A 507 0.14 -2.00 -0.25
C GLN A 507 -1.15 -2.33 -1.03
N MET A 508 -1.46 -1.61 -2.11
CA MET A 508 -2.66 -1.78 -2.94
C MET A 508 -2.27 -2.15 -4.38
N ALA A 509 -2.19 -3.44 -4.71
CA ALA A 509 -1.97 -3.88 -6.10
C ALA A 509 -3.02 -3.28 -7.05
N PRO A 510 -2.65 -2.82 -8.27
CA PRO A 510 -1.33 -2.95 -8.92
C PRO A 510 -0.34 -1.80 -8.63
N PHE A 511 -0.55 -0.98 -7.59
CA PHE A 511 0.34 0.14 -7.26
C PHE A 511 1.79 -0.30 -6.97
N ASN A 512 1.97 -1.54 -6.52
CA ASN A 512 3.27 -2.19 -6.34
C ASN A 512 4.17 -2.15 -7.59
N PHE A 513 3.62 -2.12 -8.81
CA PHE A 513 4.44 -1.95 -10.02
C PHE A 513 5.00 -0.53 -10.17
N LEU A 514 4.30 0.50 -9.67
CA LEU A 514 4.78 1.88 -9.73
C LEU A 514 5.88 2.13 -8.69
N VAL A 515 5.79 1.51 -7.51
CA VAL A 515 6.81 1.61 -6.46
C VAL A 515 8.19 1.12 -6.94
N LYS A 516 8.23 0.12 -7.86
CA LYS A 516 9.48 -0.38 -8.47
C LYS A 516 10.26 0.67 -9.26
N VAL A 517 9.61 1.77 -9.66
CA VAL A 517 10.29 2.88 -10.36
C VAL A 517 11.12 3.71 -9.39
N GLN A 518 10.72 3.79 -8.13
CA GLN A 518 11.36 4.62 -7.11
C GLN A 518 12.24 3.81 -6.15
N GLN A 519 11.89 2.55 -5.89
CA GLN A 519 12.57 1.69 -4.93
C GLN A 519 13.25 0.52 -5.63
N PRO A 520 14.57 0.29 -5.39
CA PRO A 520 15.33 -0.74 -6.09
C PRO A 520 14.86 -2.16 -5.70
N VAL A 521 14.34 -2.33 -4.49
CA VAL A 521 13.73 -3.57 -4.00
C VAL A 521 12.42 -3.20 -3.31
N VAL A 522 11.30 -3.79 -3.75
CA VAL A 522 9.96 -3.49 -3.21
C VAL A 522 9.54 -4.49 -2.14
N SER A 523 9.93 -5.75 -2.24
CA SER A 523 9.55 -6.79 -1.29
C SER A 523 10.49 -7.99 -1.46
N GLY A 524 10.88 -8.61 -0.36
CA GLY A 524 11.76 -9.78 -0.34
C GLY A 524 13.23 -9.43 -0.57
N PHE A 525 13.98 -10.43 -1.03
CA PHE A 525 15.42 -10.32 -1.23
C PHE A 525 15.78 -9.68 -2.58
N GLY A 526 16.80 -8.84 -2.59
CA GLY A 526 17.39 -8.25 -3.78
C GLY A 526 18.84 -7.82 -3.55
N ARG A 527 19.41 -7.13 -4.54
CA ARG A 527 20.74 -6.53 -4.45
C ARG A 527 20.71 -5.09 -4.97
N VAL A 528 21.41 -4.21 -4.29
CA VAL A 528 21.55 -2.79 -4.67
C VAL A 528 23.04 -2.46 -4.63
N ASP A 529 23.62 -2.14 -5.77
CA ASP A 529 25.04 -1.80 -5.89
C ASP A 529 25.99 -2.81 -5.20
N GLY A 530 25.65 -4.10 -5.28
CA GLY A 530 26.40 -5.20 -4.67
C GLY A 530 25.95 -5.59 -3.25
N VAL A 531 25.27 -4.70 -2.54
CA VAL A 531 24.76 -4.94 -1.17
C VAL A 531 23.54 -5.87 -1.22
N PRO A 532 23.53 -7.00 -0.51
CA PRO A 532 22.33 -7.81 -0.29
C PRO A 532 21.31 -7.05 0.54
N VAL A 533 20.07 -6.94 0.07
CA VAL A 533 18.99 -6.21 0.76
C VAL A 533 17.78 -7.12 0.91
N TYR A 534 17.23 -7.19 2.11
CA TYR A 534 15.93 -7.81 2.36
C TYR A 534 14.91 -6.74 2.79
N VAL A 535 13.80 -6.67 2.06
CA VAL A 535 12.72 -5.70 2.32
C VAL A 535 11.47 -6.43 2.81
N THR A 536 11.06 -6.15 4.04
CA THR A 536 9.79 -6.63 4.56
C THR A 536 8.62 -5.79 4.03
N ASN A 537 7.43 -6.37 3.90
CA ASN A 537 6.21 -5.62 3.57
C ASN A 537 5.69 -4.79 4.76
N GLY A 538 6.32 -4.89 5.93
CA GLY A 538 5.90 -4.23 7.16
C GLY A 538 4.69 -4.90 7.82
N ALA A 539 4.46 -4.60 9.11
CA ALA A 539 3.45 -5.28 9.93
C ALA A 539 2.11 -4.54 10.04
N GLY A 540 2.05 -3.27 9.64
CA GLY A 540 0.86 -2.42 9.69
C GLY A 540 0.34 -2.03 8.31
N PHE A 541 -0.22 -0.83 8.21
CA PHE A 541 -0.61 -0.19 6.95
C PHE A 541 -0.45 1.32 7.12
N TRP A 542 -0.16 2.02 6.02
CA TRP A 542 -0.08 3.48 6.03
C TRP A 542 -1.26 4.09 5.26
N GLY A 543 -1.90 5.09 5.86
CA GLY A 543 -3.06 5.76 5.28
C GLY A 543 -4.25 4.82 5.10
N PRO A 544 -4.67 4.48 3.85
CA PRO A 544 -5.77 3.54 3.63
C PRO A 544 -5.58 2.18 4.31
N PRO A 545 -6.52 1.72 5.16
CA PRO A 545 -6.41 0.45 5.88
C PRO A 545 -6.72 -0.74 4.96
N VAL A 546 -5.98 -0.88 3.84
CA VAL A 546 -6.26 -1.82 2.76
C VAL A 546 -4.96 -2.41 2.24
N ARG A 547 -4.80 -3.73 2.32
CA ARG A 547 -3.61 -4.46 1.85
C ARG A 547 -4.01 -5.54 0.83
N VAL A 548 -3.63 -5.38 -0.44
CA VAL A 548 -3.92 -6.32 -1.53
C VAL A 548 -2.64 -6.59 -2.31
N GLY A 549 -2.24 -7.86 -2.38
CA GLY A 549 -1.00 -8.27 -3.06
C GLY A 549 0.29 -7.96 -2.28
N ALA A 550 0.18 -7.41 -1.06
CA ALA A 550 1.30 -7.11 -0.16
C ALA A 550 0.84 -7.30 1.29
N PRO A 551 0.65 -8.55 1.76
CA PRO A 551 0.13 -8.81 3.10
C PRO A 551 1.10 -8.28 4.17
N PRO A 552 0.60 -7.80 5.33
CA PRO A 552 1.46 -7.46 6.45
C PRO A 552 2.26 -8.68 6.92
N GLN A 553 3.51 -8.47 7.35
CA GLN A 553 4.41 -9.55 7.72
C GLN A 553 5.37 -9.19 8.86
N VAL A 554 5.80 -10.23 9.59
CA VAL A 554 7.02 -10.28 10.39
C VAL A 554 7.93 -11.30 9.72
N THR A 555 9.12 -10.89 9.30
CA THR A 555 10.05 -11.81 8.65
C THR A 555 11.04 -12.34 9.66
N VAL A 556 11.24 -13.66 9.67
CA VAL A 556 12.37 -14.32 10.30
C VAL A 556 13.49 -14.49 9.27
N VAL A 557 14.56 -13.75 9.44
CA VAL A 557 15.80 -13.94 8.70
C VAL A 557 16.69 -14.88 9.51
N GLU A 558 16.90 -16.09 9.00
CA GLU A 558 17.76 -17.11 9.59
C GLU A 558 19.15 -17.02 8.94
N LEU A 559 20.17 -16.66 9.72
CA LEU A 559 21.53 -16.54 9.21
C LEU A 559 22.14 -17.91 8.93
N ARG A 560 22.91 -18.01 7.85
CA ARG A 560 23.61 -19.21 7.42
C ARG A 560 25.06 -18.87 7.11
N VAL A 561 25.96 -19.81 7.36
CA VAL A 561 27.33 -19.73 6.83
C VAL A 561 27.25 -19.87 5.31
N ALA A 562 27.94 -18.97 4.58
CA ALA A 562 27.95 -18.93 3.12
C ALA A 562 28.79 -20.02 2.46
#